data_AF-A0AAU8EYL5-F1
#
_entry.id   AF-A0AAU8EYL5-F1
#
_cell.length_a   1.000
_cell.length_b   1.000
_cell.length_c   1.000
_cell.angle_alpha   90.00
_cell.angle_beta   90.00
_cell.angle_gamma   90.00
#
_symmetry.space_group_name_H-M   'P 1'
#
loop_
_entity.id
_entity.type
_entity.pdbx_description
1 polymer ?
#
loop_
_entity_poly.entity_id
_entity_poly.type
_entity_poly.pdbx_seq_one_letter_code
_entity_poly.pdbx_strand_id
1 'polypeptide(L)'
;MGLMYDDPRLAALTLLRIAAEESEGPNEMTGHMHAVLDDFVQRNGAGYLAELAIALARTGFIALDELARTTGNSTAELLDAVEVDTLEGIDGDY
;
A
#
# COMPACT_ATOMS: atom_id res chain seq x y z
N MET A 1 11.20 -24.82 0.52
CA MET A 1 11.08 -24.00 -0.70
C MET A 1 10.83 -22.58 -0.23
N GLY A 2 11.82 -21.69 -0.30
CA GLY A 2 11.60 -20.26 -0.07
C GLY A 2 10.67 -19.76 -1.15
N LEU A 3 9.46 -19.39 -0.78
CA LEU A 3 8.47 -18.88 -1.73
C LEU A 3 8.94 -17.49 -2.17
N MET A 4 8.60 -17.09 -3.40
CA MET A 4 8.90 -15.78 -4.04
C MET A 4 8.53 -14.51 -3.23
N TYR A 5 8.09 -14.65 -1.99
CA TYR A 5 7.63 -13.61 -1.07
C TYR A 5 8.72 -13.08 -0.12
N ASP A 6 9.94 -13.64 -0.15
CA ASP A 6 11.05 -13.10 0.64
C ASP A 6 11.64 -11.80 0.03
N ASP A 7 11.22 -11.41 -1.17
CA ASP A 7 11.57 -10.11 -1.77
C ASP A 7 10.54 -9.03 -1.33
N PRO A 8 10.96 -7.97 -0.61
CA PRO A 8 10.09 -6.89 -0.17
C PRO A 8 9.30 -6.21 -1.30
N ARG A 9 9.82 -6.21 -2.53
CA ARG A 9 9.14 -5.62 -3.70
C ARG A 9 7.96 -6.47 -4.14
N LEU A 10 8.12 -7.79 -4.12
CA LEU A 10 7.04 -8.71 -4.47
C LEU A 10 5.96 -8.71 -3.39
N ALA A 11 6.35 -8.67 -2.12
CA ALA A 11 5.42 -8.49 -1.01
C ALA A 11 4.65 -7.16 -1.10
N ALA A 12 5.30 -6.06 -1.46
CA ALA A 12 4.64 -4.77 -1.68
C ALA A 12 3.57 -4.86 -2.80
N LEU A 13 3.88 -5.52 -3.92
CA LEU A 13 2.91 -5.73 -5.00
C LEU A 13 1.71 -6.58 -4.56
N THR A 14 1.94 -7.59 -3.70
CA THR A 14 0.85 -8.39 -3.13
C THR A 14 -0.07 -7.54 -2.25
N LEU A 15 0.48 -6.70 -1.38
CA LEU A 15 -0.33 -5.82 -0.53
C LEU A 15 -1.13 -4.80 -1.36
N LEU A 16 -0.52 -4.22 -2.40
CA LEU A 16 -1.22 -3.30 -3.30
C LEU A 16 -2.37 -3.99 -4.05
N ARG A 17 -2.20 -5.26 -4.41
CA ARG A 17 -3.25 -6.04 -5.06
C ARG A 17 -4.40 -6.33 -4.10
N ILE A 18 -4.10 -6.69 -2.85
CA ILE A 18 -5.11 -6.88 -1.81
C ILE A 18 -5.88 -5.56 -1.58
N ALA A 19 -5.18 -4.43 -1.49
CA ALA A 19 -5.81 -3.12 -1.33
C ALA A 19 -6.78 -2.78 -2.49
N ALA A 20 -6.39 -3.11 -3.73
CA ALA A 20 -7.27 -2.93 -4.89
C ALA A 20 -8.51 -3.85 -4.82
N GLU A 21 -8.32 -5.11 -4.46
CA GLU A 21 -9.42 -6.07 -4.29
C GLU A 21 -10.38 -5.66 -3.15
N GLU A 22 -9.85 -5.12 -2.04
CA GLU A 22 -10.64 -4.60 -0.92
C GLU A 22 -11.39 -3.30 -1.30
N SER A 23 -10.80 -2.43 -2.12
CA SER A 23 -11.45 -1.20 -2.61
C SER A 23 -12.66 -1.45 -3.52
N GLU A 24 -12.75 -2.61 -4.17
CA GLU A 24 -13.86 -2.97 -5.07
C GLU A 24 -15.01 -3.69 -4.35
N GLY A 25 -14.81 -4.13 -3.10
CA GLY A 25 -15.76 -4.91 -2.32
C GLY A 25 -16.53 -4.11 -1.25
N PRO A 26 -17.66 -4.62 -0.73
CA PRO A 26 -18.40 -4.02 0.38
C PRO A 26 -17.73 -4.20 1.75
N ASN A 27 -16.53 -4.78 1.80
CA ASN A 27 -15.85 -5.10 3.04
C ASN A 27 -14.85 -3.98 3.36
N GLU A 28 -15.14 -3.21 4.39
CA GLU A 28 -14.12 -2.50 5.18
C GLU A 28 -12.93 -3.43 5.38
N MET A 29 -11.76 -3.14 4.81
CA MET A 29 -10.40 -3.61 5.15
C MET A 29 -10.28 -4.69 6.25
N THR A 30 -10.88 -5.88 6.08
CA THR A 30 -11.19 -6.79 7.20
C THR A 30 -10.19 -7.94 7.25
N GLY A 31 -8.99 -7.63 7.71
CA GLY A 31 -8.05 -8.61 8.26
C GLY A 31 -7.25 -9.45 7.28
N HIS A 32 -7.57 -9.49 5.98
CA HIS A 32 -6.77 -10.25 5.01
C HIS A 32 -5.35 -9.67 4.87
N MET A 33 -5.26 -8.34 4.70
CA MET A 33 -3.98 -7.65 4.65
C MET A 33 -3.15 -7.84 5.93
N HIS A 34 -3.80 -7.81 7.10
CA HIS A 34 -3.14 -8.10 8.39
C HIS A 34 -2.61 -9.53 8.46
N ALA A 35 -3.38 -10.53 8.03
CA ALA A 35 -2.93 -11.92 8.03
C ALA A 35 -1.73 -12.14 7.11
N VAL A 36 -1.68 -11.44 5.97
CA VAL A 36 -0.53 -11.49 5.05
C VAL A 36 0.70 -10.80 5.64
N LEU A 37 0.53 -9.67 6.32
CA LEU A 37 1.62 -9.00 7.04
C LEU A 37 2.20 -9.87 8.16
N ASP A 38 1.34 -10.52 8.94
CA ASP A 38 1.77 -11.45 10.00
C ASP A 38 2.56 -12.62 9.44
N ASP A 39 2.14 -13.19 8.31
CA ASP A 39 2.86 -14.26 7.62
C ASP A 39 4.25 -13.79 7.12
N PHE A 40 4.36 -12.56 6.60
CA PHE A 40 5.66 -12.00 6.22
C PHE A 40 6.60 -11.84 7.42
N VAL A 41 6.09 -11.34 8.56
CA VAL A 41 6.89 -11.17 9.78
C VAL A 41 7.31 -12.52 10.36
N GLN A 42 6.43 -13.51 10.38
CA GLN A 42 6.75 -14.85 10.88
C GLN A 42 7.84 -15.53 10.05
N ARG A 43 7.88 -15.29 8.73
CA ARG A 43 8.86 -15.89 7.81
C ARG A 43 10.19 -15.15 7.76
N ASN A 44 10.17 -13.82 7.77
CA ASN A 44 11.34 -12.98 7.48
C ASN A 44 11.87 -12.23 8.71
N GLY A 45 11.13 -12.24 9.81
CA GLY A 45 11.43 -11.48 11.03
C GLY A 45 10.98 -10.01 10.95
N ALA A 46 10.95 -9.34 12.11
CA ALA A 46 10.42 -7.97 12.22
C ALA A 46 11.22 -6.93 11.41
N GLY A 47 12.51 -7.17 11.14
CA GLY A 47 13.34 -6.28 10.31
C GLY A 47 12.86 -6.16 8.87
N TYR A 48 12.13 -7.16 8.38
CA TYR A 48 11.56 -7.18 7.03
C TYR A 48 10.53 -6.06 6.80
N LEU A 49 9.80 -5.64 7.84
CA LEU A 49 8.79 -4.59 7.72
C LEU A 49 9.40 -3.25 7.28
N ALA A 50 10.64 -2.94 7.68
CA ALA A 50 11.32 -1.73 7.25
C ALA A 50 11.59 -1.75 5.73
N GLU A 51 12.07 -2.88 5.21
CA GLU A 51 12.32 -3.04 3.78
C GLU A 51 11.02 -3.06 2.97
N LEU A 52 9.97 -3.69 3.50
CA LEU A 52 8.63 -3.71 2.92
C LEU A 52 8.03 -2.31 2.85
N ALA A 53 8.14 -1.51 3.92
CA ALA A 53 7.68 -0.12 3.94
C ALA A 53 8.39 0.73 2.87
N ILE A 54 9.71 0.56 2.73
CA ILE A 54 10.48 1.23 1.66
C ILE A 54 10.01 0.78 0.27
N ALA A 55 9.74 -0.51 0.08
CA ALA A 55 9.27 -1.05 -1.19
C ALA A 55 7.87 -0.54 -1.56
N LEU A 56 6.97 -0.44 -0.58
CA LEU A 56 5.64 0.16 -0.74
C LEU A 56 5.75 1.63 -1.14
N ALA A 57 6.54 2.43 -0.42
CA ALA A 57 6.72 3.85 -0.72
C ALA A 57 7.26 4.08 -2.14
N ARG A 58 8.24 3.27 -2.57
CA ARG A 58 8.79 3.36 -3.93
C ARG A 58 7.79 2.97 -5.00
N THR A 59 7.03 1.90 -4.77
CA THR A 59 6.01 1.44 -5.73
C THR A 59 4.88 2.47 -5.85
N GLY A 60 4.43 3.02 -4.71
CA GLY A 60 3.45 4.11 -4.68
C GLY A 60 3.92 5.35 -5.42
N PHE A 61 5.18 5.77 -5.21
CA PHE A 61 5.75 6.90 -5.94
C PHE A 61 5.81 6.66 -7.46
N ILE A 62 6.16 5.45 -7.91
CA ILE A 62 6.19 5.13 -9.35
C ILE A 62 4.79 5.25 -9.97
N ALA A 63 3.78 4.71 -9.30
CA ALA A 63 2.39 4.82 -9.76
C ALA A 63 1.92 6.28 -9.78
N LEU A 64 2.26 7.05 -8.74
CA LEU A 64 1.95 8.47 -8.63
C LEU A 64 2.64 9.31 -9.70
N ASP A 65 3.91 9.03 -10.00
CA ASP A 65 4.68 9.73 -11.02
C ASP A 65 4.13 9.45 -12.43
N GLU A 66 3.66 8.23 -12.69
CA GLU A 66 2.94 7.91 -13.92
C GLU A 66 1.60 8.67 -14.02
N LEU A 67 0.86 8.74 -12.92
CA LEU A 67 -0.40 9.49 -12.85
C LEU A 67 -0.17 10.99 -13.06
N ALA A 68 0.87 11.56 -12.45
CA ALA A 68 1.29 12.94 -12.64
C ALA A 68 1.60 13.21 -14.12
N ARG A 69 2.39 12.34 -14.75
CA ARG A 69 2.75 12.46 -16.18
C ARG A 69 1.55 12.38 -17.11
N THR A 70 0.54 11.57 -16.79
CA THR A 70 -0.66 11.38 -17.62
C THR A 70 -1.73 12.46 -17.41
N THR A 71 -1.85 13.00 -16.20
CA THR A 71 -2.87 14.00 -15.85
C THR A 71 -2.38 15.45 -15.98
N GLY A 72 -1.06 15.66 -16.04
CA GLY A 72 -0.45 16.98 -16.07
C GLY A 72 -0.36 17.65 -14.68
N ASN A 73 -0.79 16.97 -13.62
CA ASN A 73 -0.59 17.40 -12.24
C ASN A 73 0.85 17.08 -11.78
N SER A 74 1.32 17.76 -10.76
CA SER A 74 2.51 17.37 -10.02
C SER A 74 2.22 16.23 -9.04
N THR A 75 3.25 15.46 -8.68
CA THR A 75 3.13 14.45 -7.62
C THR A 75 2.76 15.05 -6.27
N ALA A 76 3.16 16.30 -6.00
CA ALA A 76 2.78 17.03 -4.79
C ALA A 76 1.26 17.31 -4.76
N GLU A 77 0.69 17.86 -5.83
CA GLU A 77 -0.76 18.13 -5.90
C GLU A 77 -1.60 16.87 -5.73
N LEU A 78 -1.15 15.74 -6.29
CA LEU A 78 -1.83 14.46 -6.11
C LEU A 78 -1.72 13.92 -4.68
N LEU A 79 -0.60 14.14 -3.99
CA LEU A 79 -0.44 13.78 -2.58
C LEU A 79 -1.32 14.65 -1.67
N ASP A 80 -1.35 15.97 -1.93
CA ASP A 80 -2.19 16.91 -1.18
C ASP A 80 -3.68 16.50 -1.28
N ALA A 81 -4.13 16.07 -2.47
CA ALA A 81 -5.49 15.59 -2.67
C ALA A 81 -5.81 14.32 -1.85
N VAL A 82 -4.88 13.36 -1.79
CA VAL A 82 -5.02 12.14 -0.97
C VAL A 82 -5.00 12.47 0.52
N GLU A 83 -4.15 13.42 0.94
CA GLU A 83 -4.08 13.88 2.33
C GLU A 83 -5.42 14.49 2.78
N VAL A 84 -6.01 15.36 1.95
CA VAL A 84 -7.32 15.97 2.24
C VAL A 84 -8.41 14.90 2.37
N ASP A 85 -8.53 13.99 1.40
CA ASP A 85 -9.53 12.92 1.42
C ASP A 85 -9.38 12.02 2.68
N THR A 86 -8.13 11.71 3.05
CA THR A 86 -7.83 10.93 4.26
C THR A 86 -8.26 11.66 5.53
N LEU A 87 -8.01 12.97 5.62
CA LEU A 87 -8.39 13.78 6.78
C LEU A 87 -9.90 13.94 6.88
N GLU A 88 -10.59 14.18 5.76
CA GLU A 88 -12.05 14.30 5.71
C GLU A 88 -12.74 12.98 6.10
N GLY A 89 -12.18 11.83 5.71
CA GLY A 89 -12.67 10.52 6.14
C GLY A 89 -12.55 10.27 7.64
N ILE A 90 -11.56 10.86 8.32
CA ILE A 90 -11.37 10.75 9.78
C ILE A 90 -12.35 11.66 10.54
N ASP A 91 -12.66 12.84 9.99
CA ASP A 91 -13.55 13.82 10.64
C ASP A 91 -15.05 13.46 10.52
N GLY A 92 -15.42 12.57 9.59
CA GLY A 92 -16.79 12.08 9.39
C GLY A 92 -17.27 10.99 10.35
N ASP A 93 -16.39 10.44 11.19
CA ASP A 93 -16.63 9.24 12.02
C ASP A 93 -16.96 9.55 13.52
N TYR A 94 -17.51 10.74 13.82
CA TYR A 94 -17.96 11.16 15.17
C TYR A 94 -19.47 11.32 15.33
#